data_AF-A0A9E5NJH9-F1
#
_entry.id   AF-A0A9E5NJH9-F1
#
_cell.length_a   1.000
_cell.length_b   1.000
_cell.length_c   1.000
_cell.angle_alpha   90.00
_cell.angle_beta   90.00
_cell.angle_gamma   90.00
#
_symmetry.space_group_name_H-M   'P 1'
#
loop_
_entity.id
_entity.type
_entity.pdbx_description
1 polymer ?
#
loop_
_entity_poly.entity_id
_entity_poly.type
_entity_poly.pdbx_seq_one_letter_code
_entity_poly.pdbx_strand_id
1 'polypeptide(L)'
;MGLPNVLCVGLLPPLEGIYREDPAPSGGFWQPRRAEPHSARTSLDGVLLSHAHLDHGSYVSFLDPEIPIYSTLVTAFIFKVMQHSRQADFESEVCYANLREPHSGVLKASKTGKRRPFLFVDGQPGAEPAARF
;
A
#
# COMPACT_ATOMS: atom_id res chain seq x y z
N MET A 1 -4.37 -12.27 4.13
CA MET A 1 -5.71 -11.69 3.89
C MET A 1 -5.69 -10.88 2.61
N GLY A 2 -6.80 -10.81 1.86
CA GLY A 2 -6.90 -10.03 0.61
C GLY A 2 -7.70 -8.73 0.78
N LEU A 3 -7.58 -7.80 -0.18
CA LEU A 3 -8.28 -6.51 -0.19
C LEU A 3 -9.81 -6.63 0.04
N PRO A 4 -10.53 -7.59 -0.58
CA PRO A 4 -11.97 -7.78 -0.32
C PRO A 4 -12.30 -8.00 1.15
N ASN A 5 -11.45 -8.75 1.87
CA ASN A 5 -11.68 -9.11 3.26
C ASN A 5 -11.50 -7.91 4.19
N VAL A 6 -10.41 -7.16 4.03
CA VAL A 6 -10.12 -5.98 4.87
C VAL A 6 -11.12 -4.85 4.67
N LEU A 7 -11.66 -4.69 3.46
CA LEU A 7 -12.77 -3.77 3.20
C LEU A 7 -14.07 -4.26 3.85
N CYS A 8 -14.39 -5.55 3.74
CA CYS A 8 -15.61 -6.14 4.30
C CYS A 8 -15.69 -5.98 5.83
N VAL A 9 -14.57 -6.12 6.54
CA VAL A 9 -14.52 -5.94 8.00
C VAL A 9 -14.31 -4.49 8.44
N GLY A 10 -14.26 -3.53 7.51
CA GLY A 10 -14.09 -2.11 7.81
C GLY A 10 -12.71 -1.70 8.31
N LEU A 11 -11.67 -2.51 8.05
CA LEU A 11 -10.27 -2.16 8.39
C LEU A 11 -9.66 -1.16 7.40
N LEU A 12 -10.18 -1.11 6.18
CA LEU A 12 -9.83 -0.10 5.17
C LEU A 12 -11.11 0.60 4.67
N PRO A 13 -11.01 1.90 4.34
CA PRO A 13 -12.15 2.63 3.80
C PRO A 13 -12.44 2.21 2.34
N PRO A 14 -13.70 2.31 1.88
CA PRO A 14 -14.10 1.95 0.52
C PRO A 14 -13.72 3.03 -0.52
N LEU A 15 -12.41 3.32 -0.63
CA LEU A 15 -11.82 4.28 -1.55
C LEU A 15 -11.39 3.62 -2.87
N GLU A 16 -12.19 3.76 -3.91
CA GLU A 16 -11.87 3.21 -5.23
C GLU A 16 -10.77 4.04 -5.92
N GLY A 17 -9.78 3.36 -6.50
CA GLY A 17 -8.73 3.96 -7.32
C GLY A 17 -7.37 4.13 -6.64
N ILE A 18 -7.25 3.84 -5.34
CA ILE A 18 -5.98 3.99 -4.59
C ILE A 18 -5.34 2.66 -4.17
N TYR A 19 -6.10 1.56 -4.28
CA TYR A 19 -5.64 0.23 -3.90
C TYR A 19 -5.13 -0.54 -5.10
N ARG A 20 -4.26 -1.52 -4.83
CA ARG A 20 -3.74 -2.44 -5.84
C ARG A 20 -4.86 -3.18 -6.55
N GLU A 21 -4.74 -3.26 -7.86
CA GLU A 21 -5.63 -4.09 -8.68
C GLU A 21 -5.29 -5.58 -8.56
N ASP A 22 -4.09 -5.93 -8.12
CA ASP A 22 -3.73 -7.28 -7.69
C ASP A 22 -3.75 -7.35 -6.15
N PRO A 23 -4.70 -8.02 -5.48
CA PRO A 23 -5.57 -9.11 -5.93
C PRO A 23 -7.04 -8.73 -6.17
N ALA A 24 -7.36 -7.48 -6.49
CA ALA A 24 -8.74 -7.03 -6.63
C ALA A 24 -9.45 -7.81 -7.75
N PRO A 25 -10.62 -8.43 -7.48
CA PRO A 25 -11.37 -9.15 -8.50
C PRO A 25 -11.75 -8.20 -9.64
N SER A 26 -11.43 -8.61 -10.87
CA SER A 26 -11.90 -7.91 -12.07
C SER A 26 -13.43 -7.91 -12.14
N GLY A 27 -14.01 -6.85 -12.73
CA GLY A 27 -15.43 -6.75 -13.07
C GLY A 27 -16.38 -6.58 -11.89
N GLY A 28 -16.68 -5.32 -11.51
CA GLY A 28 -17.79 -5.01 -10.61
C GLY A 28 -17.49 -5.06 -9.11
N PHE A 29 -16.26 -5.38 -8.68
CA PHE A 29 -15.85 -5.39 -7.26
C PHE A 29 -16.25 -4.11 -6.49
N TRP A 30 -16.11 -2.96 -7.14
CA TRP A 30 -16.43 -1.66 -6.57
C TRP A 30 -17.92 -1.30 -6.64
N GLN A 31 -18.72 -1.92 -7.52
CA GLN A 31 -20.13 -1.54 -7.70
C GLN A 31 -20.95 -1.66 -6.40
N PRO A 32 -20.92 -2.78 -5.64
CA PRO A 32 -21.63 -2.87 -4.37
C PRO A 32 -21.13 -1.86 -3.34
N ARG A 33 -19.82 -1.55 -3.37
CA ARG A 33 -19.14 -0.70 -2.39
C ARG A 33 -19.44 0.78 -2.57
N ARG A 34 -19.80 1.21 -3.78
CA ARG A 34 -20.17 2.62 -4.07
C ARG A 34 -21.41 3.10 -3.31
N ALA A 35 -22.21 2.19 -2.77
CA ALA A 35 -23.34 2.51 -1.89
C ALA A 35 -22.97 2.56 -0.40
N GLU A 36 -21.74 2.18 -0.03
CA GLU A 36 -21.28 2.21 1.37
C GLU A 36 -21.02 3.64 1.85
N PRO A 37 -21.24 3.93 3.15
CA PRO A 37 -20.87 5.20 3.75
C PRO A 37 -19.41 5.55 3.50
N HIS A 38 -19.14 6.81 3.17
CA HIS A 38 -17.79 7.31 2.88
C HIS A 38 -17.09 6.66 1.67
N SER A 39 -17.84 5.93 0.83
CA SER A 39 -17.29 5.47 -0.45
C SER A 39 -17.05 6.65 -1.38
N ALA A 40 -15.87 6.68 -1.97
CA ALA A 40 -15.48 7.67 -2.95
C ALA A 40 -14.53 7.03 -3.96
N ARG A 41 -14.57 7.53 -5.20
CA ARG A 41 -13.51 7.30 -6.16
C ARG A 41 -12.53 8.45 -6.08
N THR A 42 -11.26 8.17 -5.82
CA THR A 42 -10.24 9.21 -5.64
C THR A 42 -8.92 8.79 -6.28
N SER A 43 -8.13 9.79 -6.66
CA SER A 43 -6.70 9.68 -6.90
C SER A 43 -5.97 10.35 -5.73
N LEU A 44 -4.73 9.93 -5.46
CA LEU A 44 -3.87 10.53 -4.45
C LEU A 44 -2.55 10.91 -5.09
N ASP A 45 -2.04 12.09 -4.74
CA ASP A 45 -0.67 12.49 -5.10
C ASP A 45 0.38 11.75 -4.25
N GLY A 46 -0.02 11.23 -3.09
CA GLY A 46 0.78 10.38 -2.23
C GLY A 46 0.17 10.18 -0.85
N VAL A 47 0.91 9.48 0.02
CA VAL A 47 0.49 9.17 1.40
C VAL A 47 1.58 9.59 2.37
N LEU A 48 1.22 10.39 3.38
CA LEU A 48 2.12 10.72 4.49
C LEU A 48 2.08 9.62 5.55
N LEU A 49 3.23 9.00 5.82
CA LEU A 49 3.42 7.98 6.84
C LEU A 49 4.13 8.60 8.06
N SER A 50 3.39 8.68 9.17
CA SER A 50 3.83 9.40 10.37
C SER A 50 5.03 8.76 11.08
N HIS A 51 5.00 7.44 11.28
CA HIS A 51 6.02 6.70 12.03
C HIS A 51 5.95 5.19 11.75
N ALA A 52 6.95 4.45 12.25
CA ALA A 52 7.21 3.06 11.89
C ALA A 52 6.52 2.00 12.76
N HIS A 53 5.24 2.19 13.07
CA HIS A 53 4.43 1.13 13.68
C HIS A 53 3.55 0.43 12.64
N LEU A 54 3.22 -0.84 12.90
CA LEU A 54 2.48 -1.67 11.96
C LEU A 54 1.05 -1.19 11.75
N ASP A 55 0.38 -0.68 12.79
CA ASP A 55 -0.95 -0.09 12.72
C ASP A 55 -1.01 1.18 11.84
N HIS A 56 0.14 1.79 11.55
CA HIS A 56 0.26 2.94 10.65
C HIS A 56 0.75 2.57 9.25
N GLY A 57 1.66 1.61 9.11
CA GLY A 57 2.33 1.33 7.84
C GLY A 57 1.99 0.03 7.15
N SER A 58 1.51 -1.00 7.86
CA SER A 58 1.32 -2.34 7.27
C SER A 58 0.33 -2.34 6.10
N TYR A 59 -0.71 -1.52 6.15
CA TYR A 59 -1.73 -1.44 5.11
C TYR A 59 -1.35 -0.57 3.90
N VAL A 60 -0.19 0.10 3.93
CA VAL A 60 0.44 0.64 2.72
C VAL A 60 0.63 -0.47 1.67
N SER A 61 0.78 -1.72 2.12
CA SER A 61 0.87 -2.90 1.26
C SER A 61 -0.34 -3.09 0.32
N PHE A 62 -1.51 -2.56 0.68
CA PHE A 62 -2.73 -2.57 -0.14
C PHE A 62 -2.82 -1.43 -1.15
N LEU A 63 -2.04 -0.35 -0.99
CA LEU A 63 -2.05 0.79 -1.92
C LEU A 63 -1.38 0.43 -3.23
N ASP A 64 -1.81 1.06 -4.32
CA ASP A 64 -1.09 0.99 -5.60
C ASP A 64 0.41 1.30 -5.36
N PRO A 65 1.34 0.42 -5.77
CA PRO A 65 2.77 0.63 -5.61
C PRO A 65 3.33 1.87 -6.32
N GLU A 66 2.61 2.51 -7.24
CA GLU A 66 3.00 3.79 -7.83
C GLU A 66 2.74 4.99 -6.92
N ILE A 67 1.84 4.87 -5.93
CA ILE A 67 1.52 5.98 -5.03
C ILE A 67 2.73 6.24 -4.12
N PRO A 68 3.32 7.46 -4.13
CA PRO A 68 4.50 7.75 -3.34
C PRO A 68 4.17 7.88 -1.85
N ILE A 69 5.11 7.42 -1.03
CA ILE A 69 5.03 7.50 0.42
C ILE A 69 5.96 8.62 0.90
N TYR A 70 5.38 9.62 1.54
CA TYR A 70 6.09 10.68 2.22
C TYR A 70 6.36 10.24 3.66
N SER A 71 7.60 10.29 4.12
CA SER A 71 7.92 9.94 5.52
C SER A 71 9.23 10.57 5.95
N THR A 72 9.59 10.37 7.22
CA THR A 72 10.98 10.53 7.65
C THR A 72 11.85 9.41 7.09
N LEU A 73 13.14 9.68 6.88
CA LEU A 73 14.15 8.71 6.49
C LEU A 73 14.22 7.56 7.49
N VAL A 74 14.13 7.89 8.79
CA VAL A 74 14.15 6.89 9.87
C VAL A 74 12.95 5.95 9.76
N THR A 75 11.75 6.47 9.50
CA THR A 75 10.54 5.65 9.33
C THR A 75 10.68 4.70 8.15
N ALA A 76 11.10 5.21 7.00
CA ALA A 76 11.31 4.39 5.80
C ALA A 76 12.38 3.31 6.03
N PHE A 77 13.47 3.66 6.71
CA PHE A 77 14.54 2.72 7.02
C PHE A 77 14.07 1.59 7.93
N ILE A 78 13.30 1.89 8.98
CA ILE A 78 12.74 0.86 9.88
C ILE A 78 11.82 -0.08 9.09
N PHE A 79 10.91 0.44 8.27
CA PHE A 79 10.05 -0.43 7.44
C PHE A 79 10.85 -1.28 6.46
N LYS A 80 11.91 -0.74 5.85
CA LYS A 80 12.79 -1.50 4.98
C LYS A 80 13.48 -2.65 5.71
N VAL A 81 13.98 -2.40 6.93
CA VAL A 81 14.57 -3.45 7.77
C VAL A 81 13.52 -4.49 8.17
N MET A 82 12.34 -4.06 8.61
CA MET A 82 11.24 -4.95 8.97
C MET A 82 10.82 -5.85 7.81
N GLN A 83 10.78 -5.31 6.59
CA GLN A 83 10.45 -6.08 5.39
C GLN A 83 11.50 -7.17 5.08
N HIS A 84 12.76 -6.96 5.44
CA HIS A 84 13.82 -7.95 5.22
C HIS A 84 14.00 -8.93 6.37
N SER A 85 13.68 -8.54 7.61
CA SER A 85 13.94 -9.35 8.81
C SER A 85 12.76 -10.23 9.21
N ARG A 86 11.53 -9.87 8.82
CA ARG A 86 10.32 -10.65 9.12
C ARG A 86 10.10 -11.74 8.08
N GLN A 87 9.35 -12.77 8.47
CA GLN A 87 8.81 -13.73 7.52
C GLN A 87 7.98 -12.98 6.48
N ALA A 88 8.24 -13.25 5.20
CA ALA A 88 7.53 -12.59 4.11
C ALA A 88 6.02 -12.85 4.20
N ASP A 89 5.27 -11.77 4.37
CA ASP A 89 3.82 -11.75 4.41
C ASP A 89 3.30 -10.51 3.67
N PHE A 90 1.98 -10.37 3.55
CA PHE A 90 1.42 -9.21 2.87
C PHE A 90 1.70 -7.90 3.61
N GLU A 91 1.63 -7.91 4.95
CA GLU A 91 1.74 -6.70 5.79
C GLU A 91 3.15 -6.10 5.82
N SER A 92 4.17 -6.89 5.48
CA SER A 92 5.54 -6.45 5.33
C SER A 92 5.87 -5.84 3.95
N GLU A 93 4.94 -5.83 2.98
CA GLU A 93 5.13 -5.27 1.63
C GLU A 93 5.03 -3.72 1.55
N VAL A 94 5.63 -3.05 2.54
CA VAL A 94 5.57 -1.59 2.68
C VAL A 94 6.48 -0.91 1.66
N CYS A 95 7.75 -1.31 1.58
CA CYS A 95 8.73 -0.69 0.67
C CYS A 95 8.76 -1.36 -0.72
N TYR A 96 8.46 -2.66 -0.77
CA TYR A 96 8.40 -3.43 -2.02
C TYR A 96 7.12 -4.26 -2.03
N ALA A 97 6.31 -4.06 -3.06
CA ALA A 97 5.11 -4.83 -3.33
C ALA A 97 5.48 -6.09 -4.14
N ASN A 98 5.09 -7.28 -3.68
CA ASN A 98 5.18 -8.47 -4.52
C ASN A 98 3.89 -8.57 -5.32
N LEU A 99 3.98 -8.35 -6.63
CA LEU A 99 2.79 -8.40 -7.49
C LEU A 99 2.23 -9.82 -7.50
N ARG A 100 0.91 -9.97 -7.54
CA ARG A 100 0.23 -11.26 -7.47
C ARG A 100 -0.48 -11.54 -8.77
N GLU A 101 -0.27 -12.74 -9.30
CA GLU A 101 -0.87 -13.17 -10.56
C GLU A 101 -1.80 -14.37 -10.31
N PRO A 102 -2.93 -14.46 -11.02
CA PRO A 102 -3.79 -15.62 -10.97
C PRO A 102 -3.06 -16.86 -11.53
N HIS A 103 -2.99 -17.92 -10.73
CA HIS A 103 -2.40 -19.19 -11.14
C HIS A 103 -3.30 -20.34 -10.66
N SER A 104 -4.02 -20.96 -11.59
CA SER A 104 -4.94 -22.08 -11.31
C SER A 104 -6.00 -21.75 -10.24
N GLY A 105 -6.59 -20.55 -10.31
CA GLY A 105 -7.63 -20.10 -9.36
C GLY A 105 -7.10 -19.62 -8.00
N VAL A 106 -5.78 -19.66 -7.79
CA VAL A 106 -5.11 -19.13 -6.58
C VAL A 106 -4.16 -18.01 -6.99
N LEU A 107 -4.12 -16.94 -6.20
CA LEU A 107 -3.17 -15.86 -6.41
C LEU A 107 -1.80 -16.27 -5.87
N LYS A 108 -0.79 -16.26 -6.73
CA LYS A 108 0.60 -16.50 -6.33
C LYS A 108 1.40 -15.22 -6.46
N ALA A 109 2.32 -15.00 -5.51
CA ALA A 109 3.30 -13.94 -5.65
C ALA A 109 4.14 -14.21 -6.91
N SER A 110 4.20 -13.22 -7.78
CA SER A 110 5.07 -13.17 -8.94
C SER A 110 6.51 -12.97 -8.49
N LYS A 111 7.46 -13.33 -9.36
CA LYS A 111 8.90 -13.08 -9.11
C LYS A 111 9.25 -11.59 -9.23
N THR A 112 8.35 -10.78 -9.76
CA THR A 112 8.54 -9.35 -9.95
C THR A 112 8.04 -8.58 -8.73
N GLY A 113 8.99 -8.14 -7.91
CA GLY A 113 8.75 -7.13 -6.88
C GLY A 113 8.73 -5.73 -7.50
N LYS A 114 7.80 -4.89 -7.07
CA LYS A 114 7.68 -3.50 -7.47
C LYS A 114 8.05 -2.60 -6.30
N ARG A 115 9.01 -1.72 -6.53
CA ARG A 115 9.53 -0.81 -5.51
C ARG A 115 8.62 0.40 -5.38
N ARG A 116 8.24 0.73 -4.14
CA ARG A 116 7.42 1.90 -3.84
C ARG A 116 8.30 3.16 -3.76
N PRO A 117 7.88 4.31 -4.33
CA PRO A 117 8.64 5.54 -4.18
C PRO A 117 8.51 6.07 -2.75
N PHE A 118 9.64 6.29 -2.08
CA PHE A 118 9.70 7.01 -0.80
C PHE A 118 10.30 8.41 -0.99
N LEU A 119 9.61 9.42 -0.44
CA LEU A 119 9.97 10.82 -0.49
C LEU A 119 10.19 11.33 0.94
N PHE A 120 11.40 11.81 1.23
CA PHE A 120 11.77 12.18 2.59
C PHE A 120 11.44 13.63 2.93
N VAL A 121 10.73 13.82 4.04
CA VAL A 121 10.25 15.12 4.52
C VAL A 121 10.90 15.57 5.84
N ASP A 122 12.09 15.04 6.16
CA ASP A 122 12.89 15.44 7.33
C ASP A 122 13.47 16.86 7.26
N GLY A 123 13.34 17.50 6.10
CA GLY A 123 13.89 18.82 5.82
C GLY A 123 13.07 19.98 6.39
N GLN A 124 13.55 21.20 6.14
CA GLN A 124 12.79 22.41 6.44
C GLN A 124 11.50 22.47 5.60
N PRO A 125 10.39 23.00 6.14
CA PRO A 125 9.16 23.21 5.37
C PRO A 125 9.44 23.98 4.06
N GLY A 126 9.03 23.42 2.92
CA GLY A 126 9.24 24.01 1.59
C GLY A 126 10.50 23.53 0.84
N ALA A 127 11.31 22.64 1.43
CA ALA A 127 12.35 21.94 0.69
C ALA A 127 11.75 20.79 -0.14
N GLU A 128 12.23 20.63 -1.38
CA GLU A 128 11.84 19.49 -2.22
C GLU A 128 12.23 18.16 -1.54
N PRO A 129 11.33 17.16 -1.52
CA PRO A 129 11.62 15.86 -0.92
C PRO A 129 12.79 15.18 -1.65
N ALA A 130 13.80 14.74 -0.90
CA ALA A 130 14.89 13.97 -1.49
C ALA A 130 14.38 12.56 -1.81
N ALA A 131 14.19 12.24 -3.10
CA ALA A 131 13.85 10.89 -3.53
C ALA A 131 15.06 9.96 -3.30
N ARG A 132 14.92 8.96 -2.44
CA ARG A 132 15.99 8.00 -2.17
C ARG A 132 15.44 6.61 -1.89
N PHE A 133 15.84 5.74 -2.81
CA PHE A 133 15.76 4.27 -2.89
C PHE A 133 14.39 3.60 -3.01
#